data_AF-A0A2I0NYK1-F1
#
_entry.id   AF-A0A2I0NYK1-F1
#
_cell.length_a   1.000
_cell.length_b   1.000
_cell.length_c   1.000
_cell.angle_alpha   90.00
_cell.angle_beta   90.00
_cell.angle_gamma   90.00
#
_symmetry.space_group_name_H-M   'P 1'
#
loop_
_entity.id
_entity.type
_entity.pdbx_description
1 polymer ?
#
loop_
_entity_poly.entity_id
_entity_poly.type
_entity_poly.pdbx_seq_one_letter_code
_entity_poly.pdbx_strand_id
1 'polypeptide(L)' 'MVNSLGIGPMGLGGRTTCLGVKIKTAGCHTASLPVAVNIQCWAARRATVEVSL' A
#
# COMPACT_ATOMS: atom_id res chain seq x y z
N MET A 1 -7.32 3.80 -10.95
CA MET A 1 -6.08 3.93 -10.15
C MET A 1 -6.38 4.84 -8.96
N VAL A 2 -5.82 4.63 -7.76
CA VAL A 2 -6.25 5.38 -6.55
C VAL A 2 -6.18 6.92 -6.67
N ASN A 3 -5.24 7.46 -7.45
CA ASN A 3 -5.12 8.90 -7.68
C ASN A 3 -6.22 9.49 -8.58
N SER A 4 -6.91 8.68 -9.38
CA SER A 4 -8.03 9.17 -10.20
C SER A 4 -9.31 9.41 -9.39
N LEU A 5 -9.34 9.01 -8.11
CA LEU A 5 -10.49 9.22 -7.22
C LEU A 5 -10.61 10.69 -6.76
N GLY A 6 -9.59 11.52 -6.96
CA GLY A 6 -9.60 12.94 -6.59
C GLY A 6 -9.59 13.22 -5.07
N ILE A 7 -9.41 12.19 -4.24
CA ILE A 7 -9.44 12.29 -2.77
C ILE A 7 -8.30 13.18 -2.23
N GLY A 8 -7.09 13.04 -2.79
CA GLY A 8 -5.92 13.83 -2.40
C GLY A 8 -5.44 13.60 -0.97
N PRO A 9 -4.44 14.40 -0.52
CA PRO A 9 -3.85 14.26 0.80
C PRO A 9 -4.87 14.52 1.91
N MET A 10 -4.94 13.62 2.90
CA MET A 10 -5.86 13.73 4.05
C MET A 10 -7.36 13.85 3.67
N GLY A 11 -7.74 13.55 2.42
CA GLY A 11 -9.12 13.69 1.94
C GLY A 11 -9.54 15.13 1.59
N LEU A 12 -8.59 16.06 1.48
CA LEU A 12 -8.85 17.48 1.19
C LEU A 12 -8.98 17.79 -0.31
N GLY A 13 -9.05 16.77 -1.14
CA GLY A 13 -9.05 16.88 -2.59
C GLY A 13 -7.64 16.98 -3.19
N GLY A 14 -7.55 16.77 -4.50
CA GLY A 14 -6.33 16.99 -5.27
C GLY A 14 -5.91 15.78 -6.11
N ARG A 15 -4.74 15.89 -6.73
CA ARG A 15 -4.26 14.92 -7.74
C ARG A 15 -3.55 13.70 -7.15
N THR A 16 -3.04 13.79 -5.92
CA THR A 16 -2.14 12.78 -5.35
C THR A 16 -2.68 12.27 -4.01
N THR A 17 -3.34 11.10 -4.05
CA THR A 17 -3.81 10.38 -2.85
C THR A 17 -2.75 9.39 -2.36
N CYS A 18 -2.01 8.76 -3.26
CA CYS A 18 -1.03 7.73 -2.96
C CYS A 18 0.24 7.94 -3.80
N LEU A 19 1.38 7.76 -3.15
CA LEU A 19 2.70 7.86 -3.79
C LEU A 19 3.07 6.58 -4.55
N GLY A 20 2.54 5.42 -4.13
CA GLY A 20 2.83 4.16 -4.79
C GLY A 20 2.07 2.99 -4.16
N VAL A 21 1.76 1.99 -4.99
CA VAL A 21 1.03 0.78 -4.58
C VAL A 21 1.94 -0.42 -4.77
N LYS A 22 2.05 -1.27 -3.74
CA LYS A 22 2.79 -2.54 -3.81
C LYS A 22 1.80 -3.69 -3.78
N ILE A 23 1.85 -4.54 -4.82
CA ILE A 23 0.95 -5.68 -4.97
C ILE A 23 1.77 -6.97 -4.85
N LYS A 24 1.29 -7.90 -4.02
CA LYS A 24 1.82 -9.26 -3.92
C LYS A 24 0.68 -10.23 -4.17
N THR A 25 0.97 -11.30 -4.90
CA THR A 25 0.04 -12.38 -5.18
C THR A 25 0.58 -13.68 -4.58
N ALA A 26 -0.31 -14.53 -4.10
CA ALA A 26 0.00 -15.85 -3.60
C ALA A 26 -1.11 -16.82 -4.00
N GLY A 27 -0.82 -18.12 -4.01
CA GLY A 27 -1.83 -19.15 -4.21
C GLY A 27 -2.85 -19.16 -3.07
N CYS A 28 -4.07 -19.61 -3.37
CA CYS A 28 -5.14 -19.80 -2.40
C CYS A 28 -5.94 -21.07 -2.74
N HIS A 29 -6.69 -21.60 -1.76
CA HIS A 29 -7.61 -22.71 -2.00
C HIS A 29 -8.65 -22.29 -3.05
N THR A 30 -9.09 -23.19 -3.94
CA THR A 30 -10.03 -22.83 -5.04
C THR A 30 -11.35 -22.22 -4.53
N ALA A 31 -11.79 -22.62 -3.35
CA ALA A 31 -12.99 -22.09 -2.69
C ALA A 31 -12.78 -20.76 -1.93
N SER A 32 -11.55 -20.22 -1.87
CA SER A 32 -11.21 -19.05 -1.04
C SER A 32 -10.33 -18.06 -1.78
N LEU A 33 -10.55 -16.76 -1.56
CA LEU A 33 -9.69 -15.70 -2.10
C LEU A 33 -9.35 -14.68 -1.01
N PRO A 34 -8.27 -14.90 -0.22
CA PRO A 34 -7.87 -13.96 0.80
C PRO A 34 -7.30 -12.69 0.16
N VAL A 35 -7.83 -11.54 0.54
CA VAL A 35 -7.37 -10.22 0.07
C VAL A 35 -7.13 -9.34 1.28
N ALA A 36 -5.98 -8.67 1.31
CA ALA A 36 -5.62 -7.71 2.35
C ALA A 36 -5.14 -6.41 1.73
N VAL A 37 -5.53 -5.29 2.35
CA VAL A 37 -5.07 -3.95 1.99
C VAL A 37 -4.48 -3.32 3.24
N ASN A 38 -3.27 -2.77 3.10
CA ASN A 38 -2.59 -2.04 4.16
C ASN A 38 -2.12 -0.68 3.63
N ILE A 39 -2.16 0.34 4.49
CA ILE A 39 -1.80 1.71 4.14
C ILE A 39 -0.66 2.16 5.03
N GLN A 40 0.44 2.62 4.41
CA GLN A 40 1.49 3.34 5.10
C GLN A 40 1.15 4.84 5.11
N CYS A 41 1.20 5.47 6.28
CA CYS A 41 0.95 6.90 6.41
C CYS A 41 2.15 7.73 5.91
N TRP A 42 1.99 9.06 5.97
CA TRP A 42 3.05 10.03 5.69
C TRP A 42 4.37 9.70 6.38
N ALA A 43 4.32 9.28 7.65
CA ALA A 43 5.49 8.97 8.45
C ALA A 43 6.06 7.58 8.09
N ALA A 44 6.45 7.41 6.82
CA ALA A 44 6.95 6.18 6.22
C ALA A 44 8.35 5.80 6.71
N ARG A 45 8.50 5.59 8.02
CA ARG A 45 9.75 5.27 8.69
C ARG A 45 9.99 3.76 8.69
N ARG A 46 11.02 3.31 7.97
CA ARG A 46 11.45 1.91 7.93
C ARG A 46 12.97 1.86 7.86
N ALA A 47 13.57 0.94 8.61
CA ALA A 47 15.00 0.66 8.59
C ALA A 47 15.21 -0.87 8.60
N THR A 48 16.28 -1.32 7.98
CA THR A 48 16.67 -2.73 7.95
C THR A 48 18.19 -2.78 8.14
N VAL A 49 18.67 -3.71 8.96
CA VAL A 49 20.10 -3.97 9.17
C VAL A 49 20.37 -5.43 8.88
N GLU A 50 21.39 -5.70 8.08
CA GLU A 50 21.91 -7.04 7.86
C GLU A 50 23.12 -7.24 8.77
N VAL A 51 23.13 -8.36 9.49
CA VAL A 51 24.23 -8.73 10.38
C VAL A 51 24.84 -10.01 9.83
N SER A 52 26.08 -9.92 9.36
CA SER A 52 26.90 -11.08 9.01
C SER A 52 27.46 -11.69 10.29
N LEU A 53 27.25 -13.00 10.48
CA LEU A 53 27.94 -13.80 11.49
C LEU A 53 29.38 -14.08 11.08
#